data_AF-A0A1G3XQK8-F1
#
_entry.id   AF-A0A1G3XQK8-F1
#
_cell.length_a   1.000
_cell.length_b   1.000
_cell.length_c   1.000
_cell.angle_alpha   90.00
_cell.angle_beta   90.00
_cell.angle_gamma   90.00
#
_symmetry.space_group_name_H-M   'P 1'
#
loop_
_entity.id
_entity.type
_entity.pdbx_description
1 polymer ?
#
loop_
_entity_poly.entity_id
_entity_poly.type
_entity_poly.pdbx_seq_one_letter_code
_entity_poly.pdbx_strand_id
1 'polypeptide(L)'
;MDIESALKLAEERDMDLVEISPDADPPVCKIMDYQKFKFNKGKKLQKSRKKQATLTLKEIRMSPLIGTHDYEFKKLNARKFIGHGDKVKVTIRFRGRELNRKELGEKILNRLAL
;
A
#
# COMPACT_ATOMS: atom_id res chain seq x y z
N MET A 1 6.27 34.70 26.39
CA MET A 1 5.66 34.01 27.55
C MET A 1 6.69 33.05 28.05
N ASP A 2 7.03 33.13 29.32
CA ASP A 2 7.94 32.19 29.98
C ASP A 2 7.24 30.83 30.19
N ILE A 3 8.04 29.78 30.40
CA ILE A 3 7.56 28.40 30.54
C ILE A 3 6.63 28.26 31.75
N GLU A 4 6.95 28.93 32.86
CA GLU A 4 6.17 28.84 34.09
C GLU A 4 4.77 29.44 33.92
N SER A 5 4.67 30.61 33.28
CA SER A 5 3.37 31.21 32.91
C SER A 5 2.57 30.32 31.95
N ALA A 6 3.24 29.65 31.01
CA ALA A 6 2.59 28.73 30.07
C ALA A 6 2.06 27.45 30.76
N LEU A 7 2.79 26.93 31.75
CA LEU A 7 2.36 25.80 32.58
C LEU A 7 1.15 26.17 33.44
N LYS A 8 1.18 27.34 34.10
CA LYS A 8 0.04 27.85 34.88
C LYS A 8 -1.22 27.99 34.01
N LEU A 9 -1.08 28.54 32.81
CA LEU A 9 -2.20 28.68 31.88
C LEU A 9 -2.76 27.32 31.39
N ALA A 10 -1.91 26.28 31.35
CA ALA A 10 -2.35 24.93 31.01
C ALA A 10 -3.11 24.29 32.17
N GLU A 11 -2.60 24.43 33.41
CA GLU A 11 -3.26 23.98 34.64
C GLU A 11 -4.61 24.67 34.87
N GLU A 12 -4.70 25.99 34.70
CA GLU A 12 -5.97 26.76 34.78
C GLU A 12 -7.04 26.26 33.81
N ARG A 13 -6.63 25.59 32.74
CA ARG A 13 -7.51 25.06 31.68
C ARG A 13 -7.69 23.56 31.76
N ASP A 14 -7.14 22.89 32.78
CA ASP A 14 -7.10 21.42 32.92
C ASP A 14 -6.57 20.73 31.65
N MET A 15 -5.53 21.31 31.03
CA MET A 15 -4.91 20.82 29.78
C MET A 15 -3.40 20.68 29.94
N ASP A 16 -2.75 20.05 28.96
CA ASP A 16 -1.30 19.88 28.95
C ASP A 16 -0.61 20.98 28.12
N LEU A 17 0.55 21.45 28.56
CA LEU A 17 1.48 22.20 27.71
C LEU A 17 2.30 21.20 26.88
N VAL A 18 2.03 21.11 25.58
CA VAL A 18 2.66 20.13 24.68
C VAL A 18 3.59 20.84 23.70
N GLU A 19 4.85 20.42 23.66
CA GLU A 19 5.82 20.85 22.65
C GLU A 19 5.54 20.15 21.31
N ILE A 20 5.21 20.92 20.27
CA ILE A 20 4.82 20.37 18.95
C ILE A 20 5.98 20.44 17.95
N SER A 21 6.84 21.47 18.07
CA SER A 21 7.99 21.66 17.19
C SER A 21 9.23 22.00 18.03
N PRO A 22 10.01 20.99 18.43
CA PRO A 22 11.23 21.19 19.21
C PRO A 22 12.37 21.80 18.37
N ASP A 23 12.35 21.58 17.05
CA ASP A 23 13.42 22.04 16.15
C ASP A 23 13.29 23.52 15.73
N ALA A 24 12.26 24.23 16.21
CA ALA A 24 12.07 25.65 15.94
C ALA A 24 12.83 26.51 16.96
N ASP A 25 13.31 27.68 16.55
CA ASP A 25 13.90 28.67 17.45
C ASP A 25 13.02 29.95 17.49
N PRO A 26 12.28 30.21 18.58
CA PRO A 26 12.16 29.39 19.80
C PRO A 26 11.21 28.17 19.61
N PRO A 27 11.30 27.13 20.47
CA PRO A 27 10.43 25.96 20.40
C PRO A 27 8.95 26.31 20.47
N VAL A 28 8.13 25.62 19.67
CA VAL A 28 6.70 25.90 19.58
C VAL A 28 5.91 24.94 20.46
N CYS A 29 5.39 25.47 21.56
CA CYS A 29 4.50 24.77 22.49
C CYS A 29 3.04 25.16 22.27
N LYS A 30 2.12 24.23 22.57
CA LYS A 30 0.68 24.43 22.47
C LYS A 30 -0.03 23.81 23.66
N ILE A 31 -0.95 24.55 24.26
CA ILE A 31 -1.84 24.03 25.30
C ILE A 31 -2.92 23.18 24.65
N MET A 32 -2.97 21.89 24.97
CA MET A 32 -3.96 20.95 24.46
C MET A 32 -4.03 19.66 25.29
N ASP A 33 -5.16 18.96 25.23
CA ASP A 33 -5.28 17.59 25.75
C ASP A 33 -4.41 16.62 24.91
N TYR A 34 -3.32 16.17 25.50
CA TYR A 34 -2.35 15.30 24.83
C TYR A 34 -2.93 13.91 24.52
N GLN A 35 -3.76 13.36 25.40
CA GLN A 35 -4.33 12.02 25.24
C GLN A 35 -5.31 12.00 24.07
N LYS A 36 -6.20 13.00 24.01
CA LYS A 36 -7.14 13.16 22.89
C LYS A 36 -6.41 13.42 21.58
N PHE A 37 -5.33 14.20 21.59
CA PHE A 37 -4.50 14.40 20.41
C PHE A 37 -3.88 13.08 19.91
N LYS A 38 -3.26 12.30 20.80
CA LYS A 38 -2.65 11.00 20.48
C LYS A 38 -3.68 10.03 19.90
N PHE A 39 -4.87 9.95 20.50
CA PHE A 39 -5.98 9.15 20.00
C PHE A 39 -6.40 9.56 18.58
N ASN A 40 -6.61 10.87 18.35
CA ASN A 40 -7.03 11.39 17.05
C ASN A 40 -5.95 11.19 15.97
N LYS A 41 -4.68 11.39 16.31
CA LYS A 41 -3.53 11.14 15.42
C LYS A 41 -3.47 9.66 15.04
N GLY A 42 -3.64 8.76 16.01
CA GLY A 42 -3.73 7.32 15.77
C GLY A 42 -4.90 6.94 14.85
N LYS A 43 -6.10 7.47 15.12
CA LYS A 43 -7.29 7.25 14.30
C LYS A 43 -7.11 7.78 12.86
N LYS A 44 -6.49 8.95 12.68
CA LYS A 44 -6.15 9.52 11.37
C LYS A 44 -5.14 8.64 10.63
N LEU A 45 -4.10 8.17 11.31
CA LEU A 45 -3.10 7.26 10.74
C LEU A 45 -3.72 5.92 10.30
N GLN A 46 -4.58 5.33 11.12
CA GLN A 46 -5.31 4.10 10.76
C GLN A 46 -6.22 4.32 9.53
N LYS A 47 -6.97 5.43 9.49
CA LYS A 47 -7.77 5.80 8.32
C LYS A 47 -6.91 5.97 7.07
N SER A 48 -5.75 6.62 7.19
CA SER A 48 -4.81 6.80 6.08
C SER A 48 -4.25 5.46 5.59
N ARG A 49 -3.84 4.57 6.50
CA ARG A 49 -3.37 3.22 6.17
C ARG A 49 -4.44 2.38 5.46
N LYS A 50 -5.70 2.44 5.92
CA LYS A 50 -6.82 1.74 5.27
C LYS A 50 -7.16 2.29 3.88
N LYS A 51 -6.94 3.60 3.66
CA LYS A 51 -7.19 4.26 2.37
C LYS A 51 -6.06 4.07 1.36
N GLN A 52 -4.87 3.70 1.83
CA GLN A 52 -3.76 3.39 0.93
C GLN A 52 -4.15 2.16 0.09
N ALA A 53 -4.24 2.34 -1.22
CA ALA A 53 -4.56 1.24 -2.13
C ALA A 53 -3.44 0.19 -2.04
N THR A 54 -3.77 -0.98 -1.50
CA THR A 54 -2.85 -2.13 -1.47
C THR A 54 -2.75 -2.70 -2.87
N LEU A 55 -1.81 -2.19 -3.66
CA LEU A 55 -1.44 -2.77 -4.95
C LEU A 55 -0.91 -4.18 -4.71
N THR A 56 -1.74 -5.19 -4.93
CA THR A 56 -1.35 -6.58 -4.71
C THR A 56 -0.74 -7.14 -5.99
N LEU A 57 0.33 -7.93 -5.86
CA LEU A 57 0.87 -8.68 -6.99
C LEU A 57 0.10 -10.00 -7.12
N LYS A 58 -0.65 -10.17 -8.20
CA LYS A 58 -1.34 -11.41 -8.56
C LYS A 58 -0.50 -12.20 -9.55
N GLU A 59 -0.17 -13.43 -9.20
CA GLU A 59 0.57 -14.32 -10.11
C GLU A 59 -0.38 -15.23 -10.89
N ILE A 60 -0.21 -15.31 -12.22
CA ILE A 60 -0.92 -16.24 -13.10
C ILE A 60 0.11 -17.18 -13.73
N ARG A 61 -0.07 -18.48 -13.55
CA ARG A 61 0.81 -19.51 -14.11
C ARG A 61 0.15 -20.22 -15.29
N MET A 62 0.87 -20.31 -16.40
CA MET A 62 0.47 -21.04 -17.60
C MET A 62 1.54 -22.07 -17.97
N SER A 63 1.19 -22.98 -18.88
CA SER A 63 2.11 -23.97 -19.45
C SER A 63 2.32 -23.70 -20.94
N PRO A 64 3.43 -24.12 -21.55
CA PRO A 64 3.71 -23.92 -22.97
C PRO A 64 2.67 -24.58 -23.91
N LEU A 65 2.00 -25.63 -23.43
CA LEU A 65 0.97 -26.38 -24.14
C LEU A 65 -0.43 -26.10 -23.56
N ILE A 66 -0.68 -24.88 -23.09
CA ILE A 66 -1.99 -24.48 -22.56
C ILE A 66 -3.08 -24.62 -23.64
N GLY A 67 -4.20 -25.25 -23.29
CA GLY A 67 -5.36 -25.37 -24.17
C GLY A 67 -6.09 -24.03 -24.32
N THR A 68 -6.81 -23.86 -25.43
CA THR A 68 -7.52 -22.60 -25.76
C THR A 68 -8.47 -22.16 -24.64
N HIS A 69 -9.25 -23.07 -24.06
CA HIS A 69 -10.21 -22.74 -23.01
C HIS A 69 -9.52 -22.25 -21.72
N ASP A 70 -8.46 -22.93 -21.26
CA ASP A 70 -7.71 -22.51 -20.06
C ASP A 70 -6.99 -21.17 -20.29
N TYR A 71 -6.47 -20.95 -21.50
CA TYR A 71 -5.85 -19.68 -21.87
C TYR A 71 -6.84 -18.52 -21.76
N GLU A 72 -8.03 -18.64 -22.36
CA GLU A 72 -9.04 -17.57 -22.33
C GLU A 72 -9.54 -17.32 -20.91
N PHE A 73 -9.72 -18.36 -20.10
CA PHE A 73 -10.09 -18.21 -18.68
C PHE A 73 -9.02 -17.42 -17.90
N LYS A 74 -7.75 -17.76 -18.06
CA LYS A 74 -6.65 -17.04 -17.39
C LYS A 74 -6.47 -15.62 -17.92
N LYS A 75 -6.70 -15.38 -19.21
CA LYS A 75 -6.72 -14.03 -19.80
C LYS A 75 -7.82 -13.17 -19.18
N LEU A 76 -9.01 -13.71 -19.00
CA LEU A 76 -10.12 -13.01 -18.34
C LEU A 76 -9.76 -12.63 -16.90
N ASN A 77 -9.14 -13.55 -16.15
CA ASN A 77 -8.72 -13.27 -14.78
C ASN A 77 -7.60 -12.22 -14.71
N ALA A 78 -6.63 -12.27 -15.63
CA ALA A 78 -5.60 -11.24 -15.74
C ALA A 78 -6.24 -9.85 -15.95
N ARG A 79 -7.21 -9.75 -16.87
CA ARG A 79 -7.95 -8.51 -17.13
C ARG A 79 -8.74 -8.03 -15.91
N LYS A 80 -9.40 -8.95 -15.18
CA LYS A 80 -10.11 -8.62 -13.94
C LYS A 80 -9.16 -8.04 -12.89
N PHE A 81 -8.02 -8.68 -12.63
CA PHE A 81 -7.05 -8.18 -11.65
C PHE A 81 -6.50 -6.80 -12.01
N ILE A 82 -6.16 -6.57 -13.28
CA ILE A 82 -5.74 -5.25 -13.77
C ILE A 82 -6.87 -4.22 -13.58
N GLY A 83 -8.11 -4.58 -13.88
CA GLY A 83 -9.28 -3.73 -13.67
C GLY A 83 -9.54 -3.37 -12.20
N HIS A 84 -9.13 -4.24 -11.27
CA HIS A 84 -9.16 -3.97 -9.82
C HIS A 84 -7.96 -3.15 -9.32
N GLY A 85 -7.01 -2.79 -10.20
CA GLY A 85 -5.80 -2.04 -9.86
C GLY A 85 -4.64 -2.91 -9.36
N ASP A 86 -4.76 -4.24 -9.41
CA ASP A 86 -3.67 -5.14 -9.03
C ASP A 86 -2.60 -5.22 -10.12
N LYS A 87 -1.35 -5.44 -9.71
CA LYS A 87 -0.27 -5.79 -10.65
C LYS A 87 -0.36 -7.28 -10.96
N VAL A 88 -0.30 -7.65 -12.24
CA VAL A 88 -0.35 -9.06 -12.65
C VAL A 88 1.00 -9.50 -13.17
N LYS A 89 1.52 -10.60 -12.61
CA LYS A 89 2.75 -11.28 -13.06
C LYS A 89 2.37 -12.60 -13.68
N VAL A 90 2.56 -12.72 -14.99
CA VAL A 90 2.27 -13.94 -15.73
C VAL A 90 3.56 -14.72 -15.92
N THR A 91 3.56 -16.01 -15.57
CA THR A 91 4.73 -16.88 -15.75
C THR A 91 4.35 -18.15 -16.49
N ILE A 92 5.24 -18.59 -17.39
CA ILE A 92 5.12 -19.86 -18.09
C ILE A 92 6.00 -20.88 -17.40
N ARG A 93 5.41 -21.99 -16.95
CA ARG A 93 6.14 -23.10 -16.33
C ARG A 93 6.50 -24.12 -17.40
N PHE A 94 7.78 -24.21 -17.74
CA PHE A 94 8.33 -25.27 -18.57
C PHE A 94 8.63 -26.52 -17.72
N ARG A 95 8.39 -27.71 -18.27
CA ARG A 95 8.77 -28.99 -17.64
C ARG A 95 9.61 -29.85 -18.60
N GLY A 96 10.73 -30.37 -18.11
CA GLY A 96 11.57 -31.31 -18.86
C GLY A 96 12.01 -30.78 -20.23
N ARG A 97 11.70 -31.55 -21.29
CA ARG A 97 12.08 -31.26 -22.68
C ARG A 97 11.41 -30.00 -23.26
N GLU A 98 10.40 -29.45 -22.59
CA GLU A 98 9.73 -28.22 -23.03
C GLU A 98 10.65 -26.99 -22.93
N LEU A 99 11.71 -27.05 -22.13
CA LEU A 99 12.64 -25.93 -21.93
C LEU A 99 13.40 -25.55 -23.21
N ASN A 100 13.47 -26.47 -24.18
CA ASN A 100 14.04 -26.22 -25.50
C ASN A 100 13.09 -25.42 -26.41
N ARG A 101 11.80 -25.33 -26.08
CA ARG A 101 10.78 -24.65 -26.87
C ARG A 101 10.34 -23.34 -26.21
N LYS A 102 11.31 -22.49 -25.87
CA LYS A 102 11.03 -21.19 -25.22
C LYS A 102 10.17 -20.29 -26.11
N GLU A 103 10.27 -20.44 -27.42
CA GLU A 103 9.49 -19.68 -28.40
C GLU A 103 7.97 -19.87 -28.21
N LEU A 104 7.53 -21.03 -27.70
CA LEU A 104 6.10 -21.27 -27.44
C LEU A 104 5.60 -20.43 -26.26
N GLY A 105 6.38 -20.34 -25.19
CA GLY A 105 6.04 -19.52 -24.03
C GLY A 105 6.03 -18.03 -24.38
N GLU A 106 7.01 -17.59 -25.18
CA GLU A 106 7.08 -16.21 -25.66
C GLU A 106 5.85 -15.84 -26.51
N LYS A 107 5.44 -16.71 -27.44
CA LYS A 107 4.21 -16.51 -28.22
C LYS A 107 2.97 -16.37 -27.34
N ILE A 108 2.83 -17.18 -26.30
CA ILE A 108 1.70 -17.11 -25.37
C ILE A 108 1.70 -15.77 -24.60
N LEU A 109 2.86 -15.34 -24.11
CA LEU A 109 3.02 -14.08 -23.38
C LEU A 109 2.73 -12.88 -24.30
N ASN A 110 3.26 -12.87 -25.52
CA ASN A 110 3.02 -11.81 -26.50
C ASN A 110 1.54 -11.73 -26.90
N ARG A 111 0.87 -12.88 -27.07
CA ARG A 111 -0.58 -12.93 -27.32
C ARG A 111 -1.41 -12.36 -26.16
N LEU A 112 -0.89 -12.41 -24.94
CA LEU A 112 -1.57 -11.90 -23.74
C LEU A 112 -1.31 -10.40 -23.51
N ALA A 113 -0.15 -9.88 -23.96
CA ALA A 113 0.27 -8.50 -23.79
C ALA A 113 -0.41 -7.50 -24.75
N LEU A 114 -1.11 -7.99 -25.76
CA LEU A 114 -1.88 -7.25 -26.77
C LEU A 114 -3.39 -7.47 -26.58
#